data_AF-A0A7S3VX40-F1
#
_entry.id   AF-A0A7S3VX40-F1
#
_cell.length_a   1.000
_cell.length_b   1.000
_cell.length_c   1.000
_cell.angle_alpha   90.00
_cell.angle_beta   90.00
_cell.angle_gamma   90.00
#
_symmetry.space_group_name_H-M   'P 1'
#
loop_
_entity.id
_entity.type
_entity.pdbx_description
1 polymer ?
#
loop_
_entity_poly.entity_id
_entity_poly.type
_entity_poly.pdbx_seq_one_letter_code
_entity_poly.pdbx_strand_id
1 'polypeptide(L)'
;MQKMATGKKVPTVRRGAGGERLDQMNDAVNLVPGDVIFLEAGDRIPADVRILHCTDGMEVDNSALTGESVPEPRHNKTEKAFIGAADEQKPNPPT
;
A
#
# COMPACT_ATOMS: atom_id res chain seq x y z
N MET A 1 -0.14 25.49 24.64
CA MET A 1 -0.07 25.08 23.23
C MET A 1 0.81 23.83 23.16
N GLN A 2 0.22 22.65 23.06
CA GLN A 2 0.93 21.37 23.16
C GLN A 2 1.58 21.07 21.81
N LYS A 3 2.90 20.84 21.80
CA LYS A 3 3.64 20.43 20.60
C LYS A 3 3.06 19.08 20.15
N MET A 4 2.37 19.06 18.99
CA MET A 4 2.01 17.81 18.32
C MET A 4 3.32 17.05 18.08
N ALA A 5 3.45 15.86 18.67
CA ALA A 5 4.61 15.02 18.42
C ALA A 5 4.68 14.75 16.90
N THR A 6 5.71 15.28 16.25
CA THR A 6 5.97 15.05 14.83
C THR A 6 6.30 13.57 14.67
N GLY A 7 5.30 12.77 14.30
CA GLY A 7 5.50 11.36 13.96
C GLY A 7 6.50 11.21 12.80
N LYS A 8 6.99 9.98 12.57
CA LYS A 8 7.86 9.68 11.42
C LYS A 8 7.19 10.20 10.15
N LYS A 9 7.90 11.02 9.38
CA LYS A 9 7.44 11.44 8.05
C LYS A 9 7.46 10.25 7.10
N VAL A 10 6.45 10.18 6.24
CA VAL A 10 6.24 9.07 5.33
C VAL A 10 6.78 9.44 3.95
N PRO A 11 7.72 8.66 3.39
CA PRO A 11 8.16 8.83 2.02
C PRO A 11 6.96 8.65 1.08
N THR A 12 6.65 9.69 0.33
CA THR A 12 5.42 9.79 -0.46
C THR A 12 5.76 10.25 -1.87
N VAL A 13 5.11 9.64 -2.84
CA VAL A 13 5.17 9.99 -4.24
C VAL A 13 3.77 10.39 -4.66
N ARG A 14 3.64 11.55 -5.29
CA ARG A 14 2.35 11.99 -5.83
C ARG A 14 2.50 12.74 -7.14
N ARG A 15 1.40 12.81 -7.88
CA ARG A 15 1.32 13.58 -9.12
C ARG A 15 1.01 15.04 -8.80
N GLY A 16 1.88 15.94 -9.25
CA GLY A 16 1.67 17.38 -9.17
C GLY A 16 0.60 17.88 -10.13
N ALA A 17 0.20 19.13 -9.98
CA ALA A 17 -0.86 19.74 -10.80
C ALA A 17 -0.47 19.82 -12.29
N GLY A 18 0.82 19.96 -12.60
CA GLY A 18 1.36 19.91 -13.97
C GLY A 18 1.55 18.49 -14.51
N GLY A 19 1.19 17.47 -13.74
CA GLY A 19 1.34 16.07 -14.10
C GLY A 19 2.73 15.49 -13.81
N GLU A 20 3.63 16.28 -13.26
CA GLU A 20 4.96 15.87 -12.82
C GLU A 20 4.90 14.92 -11.61
N ARG A 21 5.95 14.12 -11.44
CA ARG A 21 6.12 13.29 -10.25
C ARG A 21 6.80 14.11 -9.15
N LEU A 22 6.20 14.13 -7.96
CA LEU A 22 6.73 14.79 -6.78
C LEU A 22 7.07 13.76 -5.70
N ASP A 23 8.34 13.70 -5.32
CA ASP A 23 8.84 12.87 -4.22
C ASP A 23 8.99 13.74 -2.96
N GLN A 24 8.28 13.41 -1.88
CA GLN A 24 8.16 14.24 -0.68
C GLN A 24 8.17 13.41 0.61
N MET A 25 8.47 14.07 1.72
CA MET A 25 8.32 13.51 3.07
C MET A 25 7.13 14.18 3.75
N ASN A 26 6.01 13.48 3.80
CA ASN A 26 4.76 14.02 4.30
C ASN A 26 4.44 13.52 5.71
N ASP A 27 3.86 14.40 6.52
CA ASP A 27 3.21 13.96 7.76
C ASP A 27 1.96 13.16 7.39
N ALA A 28 1.60 12.16 8.22
CA ALA A 28 0.44 11.30 7.98
C ALA A 28 -0.86 12.09 7.72
N VAL A 29 -1.04 13.22 8.41
CA VAL A 29 -2.21 14.11 8.27
C VAL A 29 -2.29 14.82 6.92
N ASN A 30 -1.20 14.86 6.16
CA ASN A 30 -1.11 15.54 4.87
C ASN A 30 -1.20 14.58 3.67
N LEU A 31 -1.32 13.27 3.94
CA LEU A 31 -1.54 12.27 2.89
C LEU A 31 -2.93 12.43 2.28
N VAL A 32 -3.03 12.27 0.97
CA VAL A 32 -4.32 12.30 0.26
C VAL A 32 -4.53 11.07 -0.62
N PRO A 33 -5.79 10.77 -1.02
CA PRO A 33 -6.05 9.72 -1.99
C PRO A 33 -5.28 9.93 -3.30
N GLY A 34 -4.60 8.88 -3.76
CA GLY A 34 -3.74 8.91 -4.94
C GLY A 34 -2.25 9.04 -4.64
N ASP A 35 -1.88 9.33 -3.39
CA ASP A 35 -0.50 9.26 -2.94
C ASP A 35 0.00 7.81 -2.89
N VAL A 36 1.23 7.58 -3.34
CA VAL A 36 1.94 6.30 -3.21
C VAL A 36 2.96 6.45 -2.09
N ILE A 37 2.76 5.70 -1.01
CA ILE A 37 3.65 5.72 0.14
C ILE A 37 4.55 4.49 0.17
N PHE A 38 5.73 4.65 0.75
CA PHE A 38 6.70 3.57 0.95
C PHE A 38 6.86 3.34 2.44
N LEU A 39 6.73 2.08 2.86
CA LEU A 39 6.82 1.66 4.25
C LEU A 39 7.84 0.54 4.37
N GLU A 40 8.53 0.51 5.51
CA GLU A 40 9.47 -0.55 5.87
C GLU A 40 8.98 -1.29 7.12
N ALA A 41 9.61 -2.44 7.44
CA ALA A 41 9.28 -3.17 8.64
C ALA A 41 9.48 -2.29 9.90
N GLY A 42 8.47 -2.29 10.78
CA GLY A 42 8.44 -1.42 11.97
C GLY A 42 7.76 -0.07 11.76
N ASP A 43 7.41 0.29 10.51
CA ASP A 43 6.61 1.48 10.27
C ASP A 43 5.14 1.27 10.62
N ARG A 44 4.56 2.30 11.24
CA ARG A 44 3.11 2.36 11.41
C ARG A 44 2.47 2.75 10.08
N ILE A 45 1.41 2.04 9.71
CA ILE A 45 0.57 2.39 8.57
C ILE A 45 -0.14 3.73 8.87
N PRO A 46 0.15 4.82 8.11
CA PRO A 46 -0.29 6.18 8.47
C PRO A 46 -1.74 6.49 8.11
N ALA A 47 -2.31 5.75 7.15
CA ALA A 47 -3.68 5.88 6.65
C ALA A 47 -4.10 4.53 6.05
N ASP A 48 -5.38 4.35 5.78
CA ASP A 48 -5.85 3.17 5.06
C ASP A 48 -5.25 3.12 3.65
N VAL A 49 -4.63 1.99 3.29
CA VAL A 49 -3.88 1.85 2.05
C VAL A 49 -4.26 0.61 1.26
N ARG A 50 -3.96 0.65 -0.03
CA ARG A 50 -3.97 -0.50 -0.91
C ARG A 50 -2.53 -0.93 -1.19
N ILE A 51 -2.25 -2.21 -0.98
CA ILE A 51 -0.93 -2.78 -1.27
C ILE A 51 -0.75 -2.85 -2.79
N LEU A 52 0.23 -2.11 -3.31
CA LEU A 52 0.63 -2.14 -4.72
C LEU A 52 1.79 -3.11 -4.96
N HIS A 53 2.67 -3.26 -3.98
CA HIS A 53 3.81 -4.15 -3.99
C HIS A 53 4.21 -4.46 -2.54
N CYS A 54 4.68 -5.67 -2.27
CA CYS A 54 5.16 -6.11 -0.96
C CYS A 54 6.26 -7.15 -1.14
N THR A 55 7.15 -7.26 -0.14
CA THR A 55 8.11 -8.36 -0.06
C THR A 55 7.42 -9.66 0.35
N ASP A 56 8.05 -10.79 0.05
CA ASP A 56 7.60 -12.09 0.57
C ASP A 56 7.68 -12.08 2.11
N GLY A 57 6.65 -12.65 2.75
CA GLY A 57 6.55 -12.66 4.22
C GLY A 57 6.19 -11.32 4.86
N MET A 58 5.62 -10.37 4.11
CA MET A 58 5.05 -9.16 4.71
C MET A 58 3.91 -9.55 5.67
N GLU A 59 4.04 -9.11 6.93
CA GLU A 59 3.05 -9.29 7.98
C GLU A 59 2.69 -7.94 8.59
N VAL A 60 1.45 -7.81 9.06
CA VAL A 60 0.94 -6.59 9.69
C VAL A 60 0.31 -6.94 11.03
N ASP A 61 0.67 -6.18 12.06
CA ASP A 61 0.03 -6.23 13.37
C ASP A 61 -1.30 -5.45 13.34
N ASN A 62 -2.41 -6.18 13.47
CA ASN A 62 -3.76 -5.62 13.54
C ASN A 62 -4.32 -5.56 14.96
N SER A 63 -3.48 -5.79 15.99
CA SER A 63 -3.91 -5.82 17.41
C SER A 63 -4.61 -4.54 17.86
N ALA A 64 -4.22 -3.39 17.31
CA ALA A 64 -4.88 -2.13 17.59
C ALA A 64 -6.32 -2.04 17.04
N LEU A 65 -6.66 -2.83 16.02
CA LEU A 65 -7.99 -2.87 15.38
C LEU A 65 -8.83 -4.05 15.88
N THR A 66 -8.21 -5.23 16.05
CA THR A 66 -8.92 -6.49 16.35
C THR A 66 -8.75 -6.97 17.79
N GLY A 67 -7.72 -6.49 18.50
CA GLY A 67 -7.32 -7.02 19.80
C GLY A 67 -6.49 -8.31 19.73
N GLU A 68 -6.23 -8.82 18.53
CA GLU A 68 -5.45 -10.04 18.33
C GLU A 68 -3.98 -9.68 18.08
N SER A 69 -3.06 -10.21 18.88
CA SER A 69 -1.62 -9.90 18.79
C SER A 69 -0.85 -10.76 17.80
N VAL A 70 -1.53 -11.62 17.04
CA VAL A 70 -0.89 -12.47 16.03
C VAL A 70 -0.76 -11.65 14.74
N PRO A 71 0.45 -11.43 14.20
CA PRO A 71 0.62 -10.75 12.93
C PRO A 71 -0.07 -11.51 11.80
N GLU A 72 -0.71 -10.78 10.88
CA GLU A 72 -1.40 -11.38 9.75
C GLU A 72 -0.62 -11.15 8.44
N PRO A 73 -0.42 -12.19 7.61
CA PRO A 73 0.24 -12.04 6.33
C PRO A 73 -0.61 -11.19 5.38
N ARG A 74 0.06 -10.33 4.61
CA ARG A 74 -0.57 -9.52 3.57
C ARG A 74 0.14 -9.75 2.24
N HIS A 75 -0.66 -9.81 1.18
CA HIS A 75 -0.17 -10.02 -0.17
C HIS A 75 -0.79 -9.01 -1.13
N ASN A 76 -0.05 -8.63 -2.16
CA ASN A 76 -0.64 -7.96 -3.31
C ASN A 76 -1.53 -8.95 -4.06
N LYS A 77 -2.84 -8.95 -3.78
CA LYS A 77 -3.81 -9.60 -4.64
C LYS A 77 -3.95 -8.72 -5.88
N THR A 78 -3.11 -8.98 -6.89
CA THR A 78 -3.30 -8.39 -8.21
C THR A 78 -4.57 -8.99 -8.79
N GLU A 79 -5.71 -8.36 -8.54
CA GLU A 79 -6.88 -8.60 -9.38
C GLU A 79 -6.49 -8.12 -10.77
N LYS A 80 -6.61 -9.00 -11.78
CA LYS A 80 -6.46 -8.66 -13.19
C LYS A 80 -7.54 -7.63 -13.56
N ALA A 81 -7.32 -6.37 -13.18
CA ALA A 81 -8.26 -5.30 -13.39
C ALA A 81 -7.85 -4.55 -14.67
N PHE A 82 -8.64 -4.78 -15.73
CA PHE A 82 -8.78 -3.92 -16.91
C PHE A 82 -7.52 -3.71 -17.79
N ILE A 83 -6.96 -4.79 -18.31
CA ILE A 83 -6.37 -4.78 -19.65
C ILE A 83 -7.01 -5.98 -20.36
N GLY A 84 -7.75 -5.73 -21.44
CA GLY A 84 -8.67 -6.69 -22.08
C GLY A 84 -8.15 -8.13 -22.10
N ALA A 85 -8.81 -9.01 -21.35
CA ALA A 85 -8.55 -10.43 -21.39
C ALA A 85 -9.11 -10.96 -22.72
N ALA A 86 -8.22 -11.17 -23.69
CA ALA A 86 -8.47 -12.15 -24.74
C ALA A 86 -8.42 -13.53 -24.05
N ASP A 87 -9.57 -14.18 -23.99
CA ASP A 87 -9.76 -15.55 -23.55
C ASP A 87 -9.09 -16.47 -24.58
N GLU A 88 -7.85 -16.90 -24.32
CA GLU A 88 -7.21 -17.96 -25.09
C GLU A 88 -7.49 -19.30 -24.38
N GLN A 89 -8.53 -19.97 -24.89
CA GLN A 89 -9.01 -21.27 -24.44
C GLN A 89 -7.89 -22.31 -24.38
N LYS A 90 -7.86 -23.03 -23.25
CA LYS A 90 -6.88 -24.07 -22.92
C LYS A 90 -6.76 -25.12 -24.05
N PRO A 91 -5.58 -25.68 -24.29
CA PRO A 91 -5.43 -26.78 -25.22
C PRO A 91 -6.25 -27.99 -24.76
N ASN A 92 -7.10 -28.52 -25.65
CA ASN A 92 -7.80 -29.78 -25.44
C ASN A 92 -6.78 -30.91 -25.18
N PRO A 93 -7.07 -31.84 -24.25
CA PRO A 93 -6.23 -33.01 -24.07
C PRO A 93 -6.28 -33.89 -25.33
N PRO A 94 -5.15 -34.44 -25.80
CA PRO A 94 -5.17 -35.40 -26.90
C PRO A 94 -5.90 -36.68 -26.45
N THR A 95 -6.77 -37.19 -27.33
CA THR A 95 -7.38 -38.53 -27.21
C THR A 95 -6.33 -39.61 -27.41
#